data_AF-A0A3M1QJP9-F1
#
_entry.id   AF-A0A3M1QJP9-F1
#
_cell.length_a   1.000
_cell.length_b   1.000
_cell.length_c   1.000
_cell.angle_alpha   90.00
_cell.angle_beta   90.00
_cell.angle_gamma   90.00
#
_symmetry.space_group_name_H-M   'P 1'
#
loop_
_entity.id
_entity.type
_entity.pdbx_description
1 polymer ?
#
loop_
_entity_poly.entity_id
_entity_poly.type
_entity_poly.pdbx_seq_one_letter_code
_entity_poly.pdbx_strand_id
1 'polypeptide(L)' 'MRDPKHIIVVGGGLMGTTLAERLSQDGYDVSMVESSQERLLELSEGLDVRLVRGNGATAPVLVEAGVER' A
#
# COMPACT_ATOMS: atom_id res chain seq x y z
N MET A 1 18.98 -12.85 9.54
CA MET A 1 17.73 -12.76 8.75
C MET A 1 17.67 -11.34 8.23
N ARG A 2 17.45 -11.12 6.92
CA ARG A 2 17.30 -9.75 6.38
C ARG A 2 15.88 -9.28 6.67
N ASP A 3 15.71 -8.02 7.06
CA ASP A 3 14.38 -7.42 7.16
C ASP A 3 13.71 -7.46 5.78
N PRO A 4 12.41 -7.81 5.71
CA PRO A 4 11.67 -7.80 4.46
C PRO A 4 11.71 -6.39 3.87
N LYS A 5 11.98 -6.28 2.57
CA LYS A 5 12.00 -4.98 1.90
C LYS A 5 10.59 -4.38 1.94
N HIS A 6 10.47 -3.17 2.46
CA HIS A 6 9.21 -2.44 2.51
C HIS A 6 8.95 -1.70 1.19
N ILE A 7 7.71 -1.77 0.68
CA ILE A 7 7.32 -1.16 -0.58
C ILE A 7 6.04 -0.35 -0.37
N ILE A 8 6.04 0.90 -0.87
CA ILE A 8 4.86 1.75 -0.91
C ILE A 8 4.32 1.80 -2.34
N VAL A 9 3.05 1.45 -2.50
CA VAL A 9 2.30 1.57 -3.76
C VAL A 9 1.34 2.75 -3.63
N VAL A 10 1.46 3.75 -4.51
CA VAL A 10 0.57 4.91 -4.54
C VAL A 10 -0.46 4.75 -5.66
N GLY A 11 -1.74 4.71 -5.30
CA GLY A 11 -2.87 4.48 -6.19
C GLY A 11 -3.38 3.03 -6.12
N GLY A 12 -4.61 2.85 -5.67
CA GLY A 12 -5.33 1.59 -5.53
C GLY A 12 -6.18 1.21 -6.74
N GLY A 13 -5.90 1.75 -7.93
CA GLY A 13 -6.55 1.32 -9.18
C GLY A 13 -6.17 -0.11 -9.57
N LEU A 14 -6.61 -0.57 -10.74
CA LEU A 14 -6.38 -1.94 -11.22
C LEU A 14 -4.90 -2.36 -11.13
N MET A 15 -4.01 -1.57 -11.74
CA MET A 15 -2.57 -1.89 -11.78
C MET A 15 -1.93 -1.87 -10.39
N GLY A 16 -2.25 -0.86 -9.57
CA GLY A 16 -1.70 -0.75 -8.20
C GLY A 16 -2.15 -1.90 -7.31
N THR A 17 -3.42 -2.33 -7.45
CA THR A 17 -3.98 -3.49 -6.74
C THR A 17 -3.26 -4.78 -7.13
N THR A 18 -3.17 -5.07 -8.42
CA THR A 18 -2.50 -6.29 -8.92
C THR A 18 -1.02 -6.32 -8.53
N LEU A 19 -0.34 -5.18 -8.57
CA LEU A 19 1.06 -5.09 -8.15
C LEU A 19 1.22 -5.34 -6.65
N ALA A 20 0.41 -4.69 -5.81
CA ALA A 20 0.48 -4.84 -4.36
C ALA A 20 0.16 -6.26 -3.91
N GLU A 21 -0.84 -6.89 -4.53
CA GLU A 21 -1.20 -8.29 -4.27
C GLU A 21 -0.03 -9.23 -4.59
N ARG A 22 0.57 -9.06 -5.76
CA ARG A 22 1.72 -9.89 -6.17
C ARG A 22 2.91 -9.71 -5.24
N LEU A 23 3.23 -8.47 -4.86
CA LEU A 23 4.33 -8.18 -3.93
C LEU A 23 4.08 -8.76 -2.54
N SER A 24 2.84 -8.68 -2.04
CA SER A 24 2.48 -9.32 -0.77
C SER A 24 2.66 -10.83 -0.84
N GLN A 25 2.19 -11.48 -1.92
CA GLN A 25 2.38 -12.92 -2.16
C GLN A 25 3.86 -13.33 -2.30
N ASP A 26 4.70 -12.46 -2.84
CA ASP A 26 6.14 -12.67 -2.96
C ASP A 26 6.89 -12.39 -1.62
N GLY A 27 6.19 -12.00 -0.55
CA GLY A 27 6.71 -11.87 0.81
C GLY A 27 7.24 -10.49 1.19
N TYR A 28 6.88 -9.43 0.45
CA TYR A 28 7.24 -8.05 0.78
C TYR A 28 6.28 -7.43 1.82
N ASP A 29 6.77 -6.52 2.67
CA ASP A 29 5.90 -5.67 3.51
C ASP A 29 5.37 -4.52 2.64
N VAL A 30 4.08 -4.55 2.31
CA VAL A 30 3.48 -3.61 1.36
C VAL A 30 2.55 -2.65 2.09
N SER A 31 2.67 -1.36 1.76
CA SER A 31 1.70 -0.34 2.12
C SER A 31 1.11 0.29 0.86
N MET A 32 -0.22 0.39 0.79
CA MET A 32 -0.94 1.02 -0.31
C MET A 32 -1.55 2.34 0.14
N VAL A 33 -1.26 3.40 -0.59
CA VAL A 33 -1.88 4.71 -0.42
C VAL A 33 -3.00 4.87 -1.43
N GLU A 34 -4.21 5.13 -0.96
CA GLU A 34 -5.37 5.45 -1.80
C GLU A 34 -6.17 6.61 -1.21
N SER A 35 -6.67 7.50 -2.05
CA SER A 35 -7.42 8.70 -1.67
C SER A 35 -8.92 8.43 -1.52
N SER A 36 -9.46 7.53 -2.34
CA SER A 36 -10.87 7.15 -2.37
C SER A 36 -11.21 6.23 -1.20
N GLN A 37 -12.13 6.69 -0.35
CA GLN A 37 -12.66 5.90 0.76
C GLN A 37 -13.40 4.65 0.28
N GLU A 38 -14.16 4.76 -0.81
CA GLU A 38 -14.88 3.64 -1.40
C GLU A 38 -13.90 2.58 -1.87
N ARG A 39 -12.85 2.98 -2.59
CA ARG A 39 -11.83 2.05 -3.08
C ARG A 39 -11.06 1.38 -1.95
N LEU A 40 -10.76 2.11 -0.88
CA LEU A 40 -10.13 1.54 0.32
C LEU A 40 -10.97 0.45 0.98
N LEU A 41 -12.30 0.63 1.04
CA LEU A 41 -13.20 -0.38 1.59
C LEU A 41 -13.15 -1.66 0.73
N GLU A 42 -13.25 -1.52 -0.60
CA GLU A 42 -13.13 -2.66 -1.52
C GLU A 42 -11.79 -3.40 -1.36
N LEU A 43 -10.69 -2.65 -1.24
CA LEU A 43 -9.35 -3.22 -1.07
C LEU A 43 -9.20 -3.94 0.27
N SER A 44 -9.84 -3.43 1.33
CA SER A 44 -9.74 -4.01 2.67
C SER A 44 -10.35 -5.40 2.82
N GLU A 45 -11.22 -5.80 1.88
CA GLU A 45 -11.87 -7.11 1.92
C GLU A 45 -11.01 -8.25 1.33
N GLY A 46 -9.97 -7.93 0.55
CA GLY A 46 -9.25 -8.95 -0.23
C GLY A 46 -7.74 -8.76 -0.37
N LEU A 47 -7.17 -7.67 0.14
CA LEU A 47 -5.75 -7.35 -0.04
C LEU A 47 -5.00 -7.39 1.30
N ASP A 48 -4.07 -8.33 1.44
CA ASP A 48 -3.18 -8.45 2.62
C ASP A 48 -2.01 -7.47 2.54
N VAL A 49 -2.33 -6.17 2.69
CA VAL A 49 -1.38 -5.05 2.72
C VAL A 49 -1.85 -3.99 3.71
N ARG A 50 -0.95 -3.14 4.20
CA ARG A 50 -1.34 -1.96 4.99
C ARG A 50 -2.02 -0.94 4.07
N LEU A 51 -3.25 -0.54 4.40
CA LEU A 51 -3.95 0.52 3.66
C LEU A 51 -3.80 1.86 4.38
N VAL A 52 -3.44 2.90 3.63
CA VAL A 52 -3.28 4.29 4.10
C VAL A 52 -4.17 5.19 3.26
N ARG A 53 -5.03 5.97 3.94
CA ARG A 53 -5.90 6.92 3.25
C ARG A 53 -5.21 8.27 3.05
N GLY A 54 -5.04 8.70 1.81
CA GLY A 54 -4.56 10.05 1.56
C GLY A 54 -4.01 10.30 0.16
N ASN A 55 -3.40 11.47 0.00
CA ASN A 55 -2.67 11.84 -1.20
C ASN A 55 -1.20 11.38 -1.08
N GLY A 56 -0.80 10.39 -1.88
CA GLY A 56 0.56 9.86 -1.87
C GLY A 56 1.65 10.82 -2.35
N ALA A 57 1.28 12.02 -2.80
CA ALA A 57 2.22 13.12 -3.05
C ALA A 57 2.50 14.00 -1.81
N THR A 58 1.97 13.64 -0.63
CA THR A 58 2.16 14.42 0.60
C THR A 58 3.06 13.70 1.60
N ALA A 59 3.99 14.44 2.19
CA ALA A 59 4.95 13.88 3.14
C ALA A 59 4.30 13.17 4.35
N PRO A 60 3.25 13.72 5.00
CA PRO A 60 2.62 13.03 6.13
C PRO A 60 2.05 11.65 5.77
N VAL A 61 1.46 11.52 4.58
CA VAL A 61 0.90 10.25 4.10
C VAL A 61 1.99 9.24 3.80
N LEU A 62 3.13 9.67 3.25
CA LEU A 62 4.27 8.79 3.01
C LEU A 62 4.94 8.32 4.30
N VAL A 63 4.99 9.18 5.32
CA VAL A 63 5.47 8.81 6.68
C VAL A 63 4.53 7.76 7.29
N GLU A 64 3.21 7.96 7.23
CA GLU A 64 2.22 6.97 7.68
C GLU A 64 2.35 5.63 6.92
N ALA A 65 2.63 5.70 5.61
CA ALA A 65 2.89 4.53 4.77
C ALA A 65 4.22 3.83 5.10
N GLY A 66 5.12 4.46 5.86
CA GLY A 66 6.36 3.85 6.36
C GLY A 66 7.60 4.14 5.52
N VAL A 67 7.67 5.27 4.81
CA VAL A 67 8.81 5.62 3.94
C VAL A 67 10.17 5.72 4.66
N GLU A 68 10.18 5.79 5.99
CA GLU A 68 11.38 5.93 6.83
C GLU A 68 11.98 4.59 7.28
N ARG A 69 11.42 3.46 6.84
CA ARG A 69 11.85 2.09 7.22
C ARG A 69 13.11 1.62 6.50
#